data_AF-A0A855MGI3-F1
#
_entry.id   AF-A0A855MGI3-F1
#
_cell.length_a   1.000
_cell.length_b   1.000
_cell.length_c   1.000
_cell.angle_alpha   90.00
_cell.angle_beta   90.00
_cell.angle_gamma   90.00
#
_symmetry.space_group_name_H-M   'P 1'
#
loop_
_entity.id
_entity.type
_entity.pdbx_description
1 polymer ?
#
loop_
_entity_poly.entity_id
_entity_poly.type
_entity_poly.pdbx_seq_one_letter_code
_entity_poly.pdbx_strand_id
1 'polypeptide(L)'
;MTTINAVATESSTTIFRDLIASLPVDHLSHAQRDDLSAIAAESIEGLCHGLQYLSESLVAETTTEHLQQISTYLNTCAHLIPALMAISEQASSIHTVNPTETVPIKAQ
;
A
#
# COMPACT_ATOMS: atom_id res chain seq x y z
N MET A 1 -5.56 -43.08 8.15
CA MET A 1 -4.75 -42.02 7.52
C MET A 1 -5.68 -40.83 7.35
N THR A 2 -5.65 -39.90 8.29
CA THR A 2 -6.58 -38.77 8.33
C THR A 2 -5.90 -37.60 7.65
N THR A 3 -6.38 -37.23 6.47
CA THR A 3 -5.95 -36.03 5.74
C THR A 3 -6.39 -34.81 6.54
N ILE A 4 -5.45 -34.20 7.25
CA ILE A 4 -5.64 -32.89 7.86
C ILE A 4 -5.61 -31.89 6.70
N ASN A 5 -6.79 -31.44 6.27
CA ASN A 5 -6.90 -30.24 5.43
C ASN A 5 -6.44 -29.06 6.30
N ALA A 6 -5.15 -28.72 6.21
CA ALA A 6 -4.67 -27.44 6.68
C ALA A 6 -5.36 -26.37 5.82
N VAL A 7 -6.44 -25.79 6.33
CA VAL A 7 -6.93 -24.52 5.83
C VAL A 7 -5.74 -23.58 5.96
N ALA A 8 -5.17 -23.16 4.83
CA ALA A 8 -4.08 -22.22 4.84
C ALA A 8 -4.60 -20.95 5.51
N THR A 9 -4.20 -20.72 6.75
CA THR A 9 -4.46 -19.46 7.43
C THR A 9 -3.91 -18.36 6.53
N GLU A 10 -4.77 -17.48 6.03
CA GLU A 10 -4.31 -16.36 5.21
C GLU A 10 -3.24 -15.60 5.99
N SER A 11 -2.10 -15.37 5.34
CA SER A 11 -1.07 -14.54 5.92
C SER A 11 -1.67 -13.17 6.23
N SER A 12 -1.32 -12.58 7.37
CA SER A 12 -1.71 -11.21 7.73
C SER A 12 -1.44 -10.22 6.59
N THR A 13 -0.44 -10.52 5.76
CA THR A 13 -0.11 -9.76 4.56
C THR A 13 -1.15 -9.86 3.44
N THR A 14 -1.73 -11.03 3.20
CA THR A 14 -2.83 -11.22 2.25
C THR A 14 -4.05 -10.45 2.71
N ILE A 15 -4.40 -10.60 3.99
CA ILE A 15 -5.52 -9.87 4.63
C ILE A 15 -5.32 -8.36 4.48
N PHE A 16 -4.12 -7.84 4.74
CA PHE A 16 -3.82 -6.41 4.58
C PHE A 16 -3.98 -5.92 3.15
N ARG A 17 -3.53 -6.71 2.16
CA ARG A 17 -3.69 -6.35 0.75
C ARG A 17 -5.15 -6.34 0.32
N ASP A 18 -5.95 -7.29 0.79
CA ASP A 18 -7.37 -7.36 0.49
C ASP A 18 -8.14 -6.20 1.14
N LEU A 19 -7.79 -5.84 2.38
CA LEU A 19 -8.32 -4.65 3.05
C LEU A 19 -8.02 -3.37 2.26
N ILE A 20 -6.77 -3.20 1.81
CA ILE A 20 -6.36 -2.07 0.98
C ILE A 20 -7.16 -2.06 -0.34
N ALA A 21 -7.27 -3.19 -1.03
CA ALA A 21 -8.02 -3.29 -2.27
C ALA A 21 -9.54 -3.05 -2.10
N SER A 22 -10.05 -3.27 -0.89
CA SER A 22 -11.46 -3.03 -0.55
C SER A 22 -11.78 -1.59 -0.15
N LEU A 23 -10.79 -0.69 -0.10
CA LEU A 23 -11.02 0.71 0.25
C LEU A 23 -11.96 1.35 -0.78
N PRO A 24 -13.08 1.97 -0.35
CA PRO A 24 -14.02 2.61 -1.25
C PRO A 24 -13.51 4.00 -1.66
N VAL A 25 -12.35 4.05 -2.35
CA VAL A 25 -11.67 5.29 -2.76
C VAL A 25 -12.60 6.19 -3.59
N ASP A 26 -13.48 5.58 -4.38
CA ASP A 26 -14.49 6.27 -5.19
C ASP A 26 -15.53 7.03 -4.35
N HIS A 27 -15.76 6.64 -3.09
CA HIS A 27 -16.69 7.32 -2.19
C HIS A 27 -16.04 8.45 -1.37
N LEU A 28 -14.72 8.59 -1.45
CA LEU A 28 -13.99 9.65 -0.75
C LEU A 28 -14.17 10.99 -1.48
N SER A 29 -14.27 12.08 -0.71
CA SER A 29 -14.17 13.43 -1.25
C SER A 29 -12.77 13.73 -1.79
N HIS A 30 -12.63 14.80 -2.58
CA HIS A 30 -11.35 15.16 -3.17
C HIS A 30 -10.25 15.38 -2.11
N ALA A 31 -10.55 16.15 -1.07
CA ALA A 31 -9.62 16.39 0.04
C ALA A 31 -9.21 15.09 0.74
N GLN A 32 -10.14 14.17 0.95
CA GLN A 32 -9.84 12.87 1.56
C GLN A 32 -8.97 11.98 0.68
N ARG A 33 -9.08 12.09 -0.66
CA ARG A 33 -8.20 11.39 -1.59
C ARG A 33 -6.80 12.01 -1.60
N ASP A 34 -6.71 13.33 -1.57
CA ASP A 34 -5.43 14.04 -1.47
C ASP A 34 -4.70 13.66 -0.17
N ASP A 35 -5.41 13.67 0.97
CA ASP A 35 -4.90 13.21 2.26
C ASP A 35 -4.46 11.74 2.21
N LEU A 36 -5.27 10.85 1.61
CA LEU A 36 -4.95 9.43 1.49
C LEU A 36 -3.72 9.19 0.61
N SER A 37 -3.57 9.94 -0.48
CA SER A 37 -2.39 9.87 -1.35
C SER A 37 -1.13 10.35 -0.62
N ALA A 38 -1.23 11.46 0.13
CA ALA A 38 -0.13 11.96 0.95
C ALA A 38 0.31 10.94 2.01
N ILE A 39 -0.64 10.37 2.77
CA ILE A 39 -0.36 9.36 3.79
C ILE A 39 0.29 8.11 3.16
N ALA A 40 -0.19 7.68 1.99
CA ALA A 40 0.40 6.54 1.29
C ALA A 40 1.84 6.82 0.85
N ALA A 41 2.12 8.02 0.32
CA ALA A 41 3.46 8.44 -0.07
C ALA A 41 4.42 8.51 1.13
N GLU A 42 4.01 9.15 2.23
CA GLU A 42 4.78 9.23 3.48
C GLU A 42 5.08 7.82 4.05
N SER A 43 4.11 6.91 3.96
CA SER A 43 4.26 5.53 4.42
C SER A 43 5.30 4.77 3.58
N ILE A 44 5.30 4.94 2.26
CA ILE A 44 6.30 4.34 1.36
C ILE A 44 7.69 4.88 1.69
N GLU A 45 7.82 6.20 1.86
CA GLU A 45 9.09 6.85 2.22
C GLU A 45 9.63 6.30 3.56
N GLY A 46 8.78 6.23 4.59
CA GLY A 46 9.14 5.66 5.89
C GLY A 46 9.61 4.21 5.81
N LEU A 47 8.92 3.37 5.02
CA LEU A 47 9.33 1.97 4.80
C LEU A 47 10.69 1.89 4.11
N CYS A 48 10.93 2.70 3.07
CA CYS A 48 12.21 2.78 2.37
C CYS A 48 13.35 3.22 3.29
N HIS A 49 13.12 4.21 4.16
CA HIS A 49 14.09 4.61 5.17
C HIS A 49 14.38 3.50 6.18
N GLY A 50 13.35 2.79 6.66
CA GLY A 50 13.54 1.64 7.55
C GLY A 50 14.35 0.51 6.89
N LEU A 51 14.12 0.23 5.60
CA LEU A 51 14.90 -0.73 4.83
C LEU A 51 16.38 -0.32 4.72
N GLN A 52 16.64 0.96 4.45
CA GLN A 52 17.99 1.49 4.39
C GLN A 52 18.71 1.36 5.75
N TYR A 53 18.05 1.76 6.84
CA TYR A 53 18.60 1.64 8.19
C TYR A 53 18.93 0.19 8.57
N LEU A 54 18.04 -0.76 8.25
CA LEU A 54 18.29 -2.17 8.51
C LEU A 54 19.45 -2.71 7.68
N SER A 55 19.56 -2.30 6.42
CA SER A 55 20.69 -2.68 5.55
C SER A 55 22.02 -2.19 6.13
N GLU A 56 22.09 -0.96 6.64
CA GLU A 56 23.27 -0.39 7.26
C GLU A 56 23.62 -1.11 8.58
N SER A 57 22.60 -1.40 9.39
CA SER A 57 22.76 -2.09 10.68
C SER A 57 23.24 -3.53 10.50
N LEU A 58 22.80 -4.21 9.44
CA LEU A 58 23.19 -5.60 9.16
C LEU A 58 24.66 -5.75 8.76
N VAL A 59 25.25 -4.71 8.16
CA VAL A 59 26.68 -4.67 7.87
C VAL A 59 27.52 -4.58 9.16
N ALA A 60 26.94 -4.08 10.25
CA ALA A 60 27.65 -3.84 11.51
C ALA A 60 27.68 -5.07 12.45
N GLU A 61 26.58 -5.82 12.60
CA GLU A 61 26.50 -6.96 13.52
C GLU A 61 25.53 -8.04 12.99
N THR A 62 25.97 -9.30 12.85
CA THR A 62 25.10 -10.40 12.41
C THR A 62 25.02 -11.52 13.44
N THR A 63 23.95 -11.51 14.23
CA THR A 63 23.45 -12.68 14.96
C THR A 63 22.28 -13.32 14.18
N THR A 64 22.01 -14.61 14.42
CA THR A 64 20.97 -15.37 13.72
C THR A 64 19.55 -14.86 14.00
N GLU A 65 19.29 -14.32 15.18
CA GLU A 65 17.99 -13.72 15.54
C GLU A 65 17.70 -12.45 14.73
N HIS A 66 18.71 -11.60 14.54
CA HIS A 66 18.61 -10.39 13.74
C HIS A 66 18.25 -10.69 12.28
N LEU A 67 18.81 -11.76 11.72
CA LEU A 67 18.50 -12.20 10.35
C LEU A 67 17.03 -12.61 10.18
N GLN A 68 16.43 -13.25 11.19
CA GLN A 68 15.02 -13.66 11.13
C GLN A 68 14.07 -12.46 11.22
N GLN A 69 14.39 -11.48 12.07
CA GLN A 69 13.63 -10.22 12.16
C GLN A 69 13.72 -9.42 10.85
N ILE A 70 14.92 -9.34 10.26
CA ILE A 70 15.14 -8.66 8.97
C ILE A 70 14.40 -9.35 7.85
N SER A 71 14.45 -10.68 7.78
CA SER A 71 13.68 -11.44 6.79
C SER A 71 12.18 -11.17 6.91
N THR A 72 11.65 -11.10 8.13
CA THR A 72 10.23 -10.76 8.39
C THR A 72 9.89 -9.34 7.94
N TYR A 73 10.75 -8.37 8.24
CA TYR A 73 10.55 -6.98 7.86
C TYR A 73 10.63 -6.77 6.34
N LEU A 74 11.62 -7.36 5.69
CA LEU A 74 11.77 -7.34 4.23
C LEU A 74 10.56 -7.96 3.53
N ASN A 75 10.11 -9.12 4.02
CA ASN A 75 8.91 -9.78 3.50
C ASN A 75 7.67 -8.89 3.65
N THR A 76 7.52 -8.20 4.77
CA THR A 76 6.42 -7.25 5.00
C THR A 76 6.48 -6.07 4.01
N CYS A 77 7.65 -5.45 3.84
CA CYS A 77 7.83 -4.33 2.92
C CYS A 77 7.54 -4.71 1.47
N ALA A 78 7.98 -5.89 1.02
CA ALA A 78 7.75 -6.39 -0.33
C ALA A 78 6.26 -6.48 -0.72
N HIS A 79 5.37 -6.57 0.28
CA HIS A 79 3.94 -6.61 0.06
C HIS A 79 3.24 -5.28 0.35
N LEU A 80 3.71 -4.50 1.32
CA LEU A 80 3.08 -3.22 1.68
C LEU A 80 3.42 -2.09 0.70
N ILE A 81 4.66 -2.00 0.23
CA ILE A 81 5.07 -0.92 -0.70
C ILE A 81 4.19 -0.91 -1.96
N PRO A 82 3.99 -2.04 -2.68
CA PRO A 82 3.13 -2.05 -3.86
C PRO A 82 1.67 -1.70 -3.57
N ALA A 83 1.15 -2.12 -2.41
CA ALA A 83 -0.23 -1.84 -2.02
C ALA A 83 -0.44 -0.33 -1.74
N LEU A 84 0.50 0.31 -1.06
CA LEU A 84 0.48 1.76 -0.82
C LEU A 84 0.64 2.55 -2.12
N MET A 85 1.49 2.08 -3.04
CA MET A 85 1.62 2.71 -4.36
C MET A 85 0.31 2.66 -5.13
N ALA A 86 -0.35 1.49 -5.16
CA ALA A 86 -1.65 1.35 -5.80
C ALA A 86 -2.71 2.28 -5.21
N ILE A 87 -2.73 2.45 -3.88
CA ILE A 87 -3.62 3.42 -3.21
C ILE A 87 -3.32 4.84 -3.67
N SER A 88 -2.05 5.26 -3.66
CA SER A 88 -1.65 6.61 -4.06
C SER A 88 -2.06 6.92 -5.51
N GLU A 89 -1.85 5.97 -6.43
CA GLU A 89 -2.23 6.11 -7.84
C GLU A 89 -3.75 6.15 -8.04
N GLN A 90 -4.51 5.31 -7.33
CA GLN A 90 -5.97 5.32 -7.38
C GLN A 90 -6.54 6.63 -6.84
N ALA A 91 -6.00 7.12 -5.72
CA ALA A 91 -6.40 8.38 -5.14
C ALA A 91 -6.12 9.57 -6.09
N SER A 92 -5.02 9.54 -6.83
CA SER A 92 -4.63 10.62 -7.76
C SER A 92 -5.26 10.53 -9.16
N SER A 93 -5.56 9.33 -9.67
CA SER A 93 -6.01 9.12 -11.06
C SER A 93 -7.48 9.51 -11.32
N ILE A 94 -8.36 9.44 -10.31
CA ILE A 94 -9.78 9.81 -10.45
C ILE A 94 -9.95 11.31 -10.78
N HIS A 95 -8.92 12.13 -10.54
CA HIS A 95 -8.90 13.54 -10.96
C HIS A 95 -9.01 13.71 -12.49
N THR A 96 -8.62 12.71 -13.29
CA THR A 96 -8.45 12.86 -14.76
C THR A 96 -9.68 12.51 -15.61
N VAL A 97 -10.74 11.92 -15.05
CA VAL A 97 -11.90 11.41 -15.83
C VAL A 97 -13.08 12.41 -15.89
N ASN A 98 -12.83 13.72 -15.88
CA ASN A 98 -13.90 14.71 -16.09
C ASN A 98 -13.61 15.65 -17.28
N PRO A 99 -13.85 15.23 -18.53
CA PRO A 99 -14.03 16.14 -19.63
C PRO A 99 -15.52 16.45 -19.87
N THR A 100 -15.80 17.74 -20.02
CA THR A 100 -16.98 18.35 -20.70
C THR A 100 -18.33 18.38 -19.98
N GLU A 101 -18.51 19.35 -19.08
CA GLU A 101 -19.74 20.13 -19.06
C GLU A 101 -19.76 21.03 -20.32
N THR A 102 -20.43 20.57 -21.38
CA THR A 102 -20.84 21.45 -22.49
C THR A 102 -22.18 22.06 -22.13
N VAL A 103 -22.15 23.31 -21.65
CA VAL A 103 -23.35 24.13 -21.51
C VAL A 103 -23.89 24.46 -22.92
N PRO A 104 -25.15 24.14 -23.27
CA PRO A 104 -25.70 24.55 -24.54
C PRO A 104 -26.02 26.05 -24.46
N ILE A 105 -25.31 26.86 -25.24
CA ILE A 105 -25.67 28.25 -25.47
C ILE A 105 -26.95 28.26 -26.30
N LYS A 106 -28.08 28.59 -25.66
CA LYS A 106 -29.34 28.84 -26.35
C LYS A 106 -29.27 30.25 -26.95
N ALA A 107 -29.15 30.35 -28.26
CA ALA A 107 -29.26 31.60 -28.99
C ALA A 107 -30.70 32.12 -28.92
N GLN A 108 -30.88 33.30 -28.33
CA GLN A 108 -32.01 34.21 -28.55
C GLN A 108 -31.48 35.64 -28.50
#